data_AF-A0A3C0NGM7-F1
#
_entry.id   AF-A0A3C0NGM7-F1
#
_cell.length_a   1.000
_cell.length_b   1.000
_cell.length_c   1.000
_cell.angle_alpha   90.00
_cell.angle_beta   90.00
_cell.angle_gamma   90.00
#
_symmetry.space_group_name_H-M   'P 1'
#
loop_
_entity.id
_entity.type
_entity.pdbx_description
1 polymer ?
#
loop_
_entity_poly.entity_id
_entity_poly.type
_entity_poly.pdbx_seq_one_letter_code
_entity_poly.pdbx_strand_id
1 'polypeptide(L)'
;RFVMMNLDGKTPQELGEPAAEALELSDRWILSRFHQVVGQTNHNFDTYGLGEAAKGLYDFIWGDFCDWYIELVKSRLREDATSKSRRVAQQTIAYVLEGILKLLHPFMPHITEEIWHTLTQKSNEVLALQPYPEIGEIVGEALEKTAVENQPSIETENLSAKLLSSTGKTEAETQKIAIANLSAKSPPLEKPWSQSQQIWDRVVYFLSELPDEVDKFFGNYQRQMIVVGLLLVAIIALKVVVAVLSALHSFPLIKPTFELIGIGYTIWFVSRYLLTSAKRQELAATTLSLKEQVVGKGETQQLLLPSSQDSKPDILTQDSAYSDLGSQSSGQIPEKGKINLIDRELEQQFDLLIGTIRTIRNLRAEADVKPGVKVPVILQSGNSSERQILEAGQSYIKDLAKVETLTITPALETELKTTMAGVVYTVQVLIPLTGVADVAALRAKLEKDLAKVETEIKSLSQRLANDKFVSKAPPDVVQGAKEALEEAKQQAEILRDRLNRLSEEP
;
A
#
# COMPACT_ATOMS: atom_id res chain seq x y z
N ARG A 1 -3.28 9.35 10.91
CA ARG A 1 -4.13 9.35 12.13
C ARG A 1 -3.76 8.23 13.09
N PHE A 2 -3.91 6.95 12.70
CA PHE A 2 -3.54 5.80 13.55
C PHE A 2 -2.14 5.96 14.15
N VAL A 3 -1.14 6.27 13.32
CA VAL A 3 0.24 6.47 13.77
C VAL A 3 0.33 7.55 14.86
N MET A 4 -0.11 8.77 14.57
CA MET A 4 -0.06 9.91 15.50
C MET A 4 -0.73 9.62 16.86
N MET A 5 -1.86 8.91 16.86
CA MET A 5 -2.54 8.52 18.11
C MET A 5 -1.71 7.58 18.99
N ASN A 6 -0.78 6.82 18.38
CA ASN A 6 0.04 5.83 19.06
C ASN A 6 1.47 6.33 19.33
N LEU A 7 1.80 7.60 19.07
CA LEU A 7 3.12 8.17 19.38
C LEU A 7 3.19 8.88 20.75
N ASP A 8 2.10 8.89 21.52
CA ASP A 8 2.02 9.54 22.84
C ASP A 8 2.40 11.04 22.79
N GLY A 9 2.07 11.71 21.69
CA GLY A 9 2.41 13.13 21.46
C GLY A 9 3.86 13.39 21.06
N LYS A 10 4.70 12.36 20.95
CA LYS A 10 6.10 12.49 20.52
C LYS A 10 6.21 12.60 19.01
N THR A 11 7.13 13.43 18.56
CA THR A 11 7.54 13.59 17.16
C THR A 11 8.51 12.47 16.74
N PRO A 12 8.68 12.20 15.42
CA PRO A 12 9.71 11.28 14.94
C PRO A 12 11.11 11.62 15.48
N GLN A 13 11.44 12.91 15.59
CA GLN A 13 12.73 13.39 16.09
C GLN A 13 12.95 13.06 17.57
N GLU A 14 11.92 13.20 18.42
CA GLU A 14 11.99 12.84 19.84
C GLU A 14 12.03 11.32 20.07
N LEU A 15 11.40 10.56 19.18
CA LEU A 15 11.48 9.10 19.19
C LEU A 15 12.88 8.61 18.77
N GLY A 16 13.54 9.33 17.86
CA GLY A 16 14.82 8.95 17.29
C GLY A 16 14.69 7.80 16.30
N GLU A 17 15.83 7.32 15.80
CA GLU A 17 15.86 6.22 14.85
C GLU A 17 15.49 4.87 15.47
N PRO A 18 14.98 3.92 14.66
CA PRO A 18 14.69 2.57 15.14
C PRO A 18 15.94 1.89 15.69
N ALA A 19 15.90 1.46 16.96
CA ALA A 19 17.03 0.79 17.59
C ALA A 19 17.30 -0.59 16.93
N ALA A 20 18.35 -0.66 16.13
CA ALA A 20 18.69 -1.78 15.26
C ALA A 20 18.72 -3.15 16.00
N GLU A 21 19.30 -3.19 17.19
CA GLU A 21 19.44 -4.40 18.02
C GLU A 21 18.12 -4.88 18.64
N ALA A 22 17.05 -4.08 18.54
CA ALA A 22 15.75 -4.34 19.15
C ALA A 22 14.61 -4.44 18.13
N LEU A 23 14.92 -4.39 16.83
CA LEU A 23 13.96 -4.57 15.75
C LEU A 23 13.41 -6.00 15.77
N GLU A 24 12.08 -6.12 15.79
CA GLU A 24 11.42 -7.40 15.57
C GLU A 24 11.34 -7.72 14.06
N LEU A 25 10.95 -8.96 13.72
CA LEU A 25 10.86 -9.41 12.33
C LEU A 25 9.99 -8.49 11.47
N SER A 26 8.84 -8.04 11.99
CA SER A 26 7.95 -7.10 11.29
C SER A 26 8.60 -5.74 11.01
N ASP A 27 9.46 -5.27 11.92
CA ASP A 27 10.12 -3.96 11.80
C ASP A 27 11.21 -4.02 10.74
N ARG A 28 12.03 -5.08 10.78
CA ARG A 28 13.04 -5.34 9.76
C ARG A 28 12.42 -5.49 8.37
N TRP A 29 11.30 -6.21 8.29
CA TRP A 29 10.59 -6.41 7.04
C TRP A 29 10.10 -5.09 6.44
N ILE A 30 9.37 -4.27 7.20
CA ILE A 30 8.86 -3.00 6.65
C ILE A 30 9.99 -2.03 6.29
N LEU A 31 11.09 -2.03 7.05
CA LEU A 31 12.25 -1.21 6.73
C LEU A 31 12.90 -1.67 5.42
N SER A 32 13.00 -2.98 5.17
CA SER A 32 13.45 -3.52 3.89
C SER A 32 12.57 -3.06 2.73
N ARG A 33 11.25 -3.26 2.88
CA ARG A 33 10.25 -2.85 1.88
C ARG A 33 10.32 -1.35 1.60
N PHE A 34 10.44 -0.54 2.65
CA PHE A 34 10.56 0.91 2.54
C PHE A 34 11.80 1.33 1.74
N HIS A 35 12.99 0.82 2.07
CA HIS A 35 14.22 1.20 1.36
C HIS A 35 14.26 0.67 -0.08
N GLN A 36 13.65 -0.49 -0.35
CA GLN A 36 13.43 -0.92 -1.74
C GLN A 36 12.59 0.11 -2.51
N VAL A 37 11.48 0.55 -1.93
CA VAL A 37 10.55 1.49 -2.57
C VAL A 37 11.19 2.86 -2.77
N VAL A 38 12.02 3.31 -1.83
CA VAL A 38 12.86 4.51 -2.00
C VAL A 38 13.74 4.37 -3.25
N GLY A 39 14.50 3.27 -3.35
CA GLY A 39 15.37 3.02 -4.50
C GLY A 39 14.62 2.96 -5.83
N GLN A 40 13.49 2.25 -5.88
CA GLN A 40 12.66 2.14 -7.08
C GLN A 40 12.04 3.50 -7.47
N THR A 41 11.60 4.28 -6.48
CA THR A 41 11.01 5.60 -6.70
C THR A 41 12.05 6.57 -7.27
N ASN A 42 13.25 6.61 -6.68
CA ASN A 42 14.35 7.44 -7.17
C ASN A 42 14.73 7.07 -8.61
N HIS A 43 14.86 5.77 -8.91
CA HIS A 43 15.13 5.31 -10.28
C HIS A 43 14.03 5.72 -11.27
N ASN A 44 12.77 5.64 -10.86
CA ASN A 44 11.64 6.07 -11.69
C ASN A 44 11.64 7.59 -11.90
N PHE A 45 12.06 8.39 -10.92
CA PHE A 45 12.26 9.83 -11.11
C PHE A 45 13.38 10.11 -12.12
N ASP A 46 14.53 9.44 -11.99
CA ASP A 46 15.68 9.60 -12.90
C ASP A 46 15.35 9.24 -14.35
N THR A 47 14.42 8.30 -14.53
CA THR A 47 13.97 7.81 -15.85
C THR A 47 12.66 8.45 -16.33
N TYR A 48 12.14 9.46 -15.63
CA TYR A 48 10.87 10.14 -15.90
C TYR A 48 9.62 9.23 -15.87
N GLY A 49 9.70 8.06 -15.23
CA GLY A 49 8.61 7.10 -14.98
C GLY A 49 7.71 7.51 -13.81
N LEU A 50 7.11 8.70 -13.87
CA LEU A 50 6.29 9.23 -12.76
C LEU A 50 5.04 8.38 -12.46
N GLY A 51 4.47 7.72 -13.48
CA GLY A 51 3.32 6.83 -13.30
C GLY A 51 3.68 5.57 -12.52
N GLU A 52 4.83 4.99 -12.83
CA GLU A 52 5.41 3.82 -12.17
C GLU A 52 5.83 4.14 -10.74
N ALA A 53 6.42 5.33 -10.51
CA ALA A 53 6.70 5.83 -9.17
C ALA A 53 5.42 5.96 -8.34
N ALA A 54 4.40 6.64 -8.85
CA ALA A 54 3.13 6.82 -8.14
C ALA A 54 2.45 5.48 -7.83
N LYS A 55 2.44 4.54 -8.78
CA LYS A 55 1.90 3.20 -8.58
C LYS A 55 2.70 2.42 -7.52
N GLY A 56 4.03 2.41 -7.61
CA GLY A 56 4.88 1.71 -6.64
C GLY A 56 4.72 2.24 -5.22
N LEU A 57 4.59 3.56 -5.05
CA LEU A 57 4.28 4.17 -3.76
C LEU A 57 2.89 3.78 -3.26
N TYR A 58 1.87 3.78 -4.12
CA TYR A 58 0.53 3.34 -3.74
C TYR A 58 0.53 1.89 -3.25
N ASP A 59 1.15 0.99 -4.01
CA ASP A 59 1.22 -0.44 -3.69
C ASP A 59 1.94 -0.68 -2.35
N PHE A 60 3.01 0.07 -2.07
CA PHE A 60 3.69 0.00 -0.77
C PHE A 60 2.86 0.57 0.38
N ILE A 61 2.29 1.77 0.22
CA ILE A 61 1.55 2.45 1.29
C ILE A 61 0.32 1.65 1.69
N TRP A 62 -0.48 1.21 0.72
CA TRP A 62 -1.68 0.44 1.00
C TRP A 62 -1.36 -1.03 1.31
N GLY A 63 -0.62 -1.68 0.41
CA GLY A 63 -0.37 -3.11 0.48
C GLY A 63 0.55 -3.50 1.63
N ASP A 64 1.71 -2.86 1.79
CA ASP A 64 2.71 -3.28 2.78
C ASP A 64 2.54 -2.55 4.11
N PHE A 65 2.42 -1.22 4.08
CA PHE A 65 2.40 -0.41 5.30
C PHE A 65 1.04 -0.47 6.02
N CYS A 66 -0.07 -0.19 5.33
CA CYS A 66 -1.39 -0.12 5.95
C CYS A 66 -2.02 -1.49 6.22
N ASP A 67 -2.07 -2.37 5.22
CA ASP A 67 -2.76 -3.67 5.35
C ASP A 67 -1.99 -4.65 6.24
N TRP A 68 -0.66 -4.56 6.29
CA TRP A 68 0.19 -5.50 7.02
C TRP A 68 0.93 -4.88 8.18
N TYR A 69 1.85 -3.94 7.95
CA TYR A 69 2.74 -3.48 9.02
C TYR A 69 1.96 -2.86 10.19
N ILE A 70 1.00 -1.98 9.92
CA ILE A 70 0.12 -1.41 10.94
C ILE A 70 -0.59 -2.51 11.75
N GLU A 71 -1.15 -3.52 11.08
CA GLU A 71 -1.85 -4.63 11.75
C GLU A 71 -0.90 -5.48 12.60
N LEU A 72 0.32 -5.71 12.14
CA LEU A 72 1.36 -6.48 12.84
C LEU A 72 1.83 -5.80 14.13
N VAL A 73 1.94 -4.46 14.14
CA VAL A 73 2.45 -3.72 15.29
C VAL A 73 1.37 -3.27 16.29
N LYS A 74 0.08 -3.40 15.95
CA LYS A 74 -1.03 -3.00 16.85
C LYS A 74 -0.91 -3.56 18.26
N SER A 75 -0.56 -4.84 18.40
CA SER A 75 -0.44 -5.49 19.72
C SER A 75 0.69 -4.91 20.56
N ARG A 76 1.77 -4.43 19.90
CA ARG A 76 2.96 -3.81 20.49
C ARG A 76 2.76 -2.34 20.83
N LEU A 77 1.83 -1.65 20.17
CA LEU A 77 1.52 -0.24 20.42
C LEU A 77 0.53 -0.02 21.58
N ARG A 78 -0.07 -1.09 22.13
CA ARG A 78 -0.98 -0.99 23.28
C ARG A 78 -0.27 -0.52 24.54
N GLU A 79 -1.03 0.09 25.46
CA GLU A 79 -0.49 0.66 26.70
C GLU A 79 0.21 -0.36 27.62
N ASP A 80 -0.24 -1.61 27.57
CA ASP A 80 0.24 -2.73 28.38
C ASP A 80 1.45 -3.49 27.79
N ALA A 81 1.94 -3.08 26.61
CA ALA A 81 3.09 -3.72 25.97
C ALA A 81 4.43 -3.37 26.63
N THR A 82 5.44 -4.24 26.46
CA THR A 82 6.81 -3.99 26.95
C THR A 82 7.34 -2.66 26.43
N SER A 83 7.79 -1.79 27.33
CA SER A 83 8.21 -0.43 27.00
C SER A 83 9.27 -0.36 25.88
N LYS A 84 10.19 -1.34 25.83
CA LYS A 84 11.22 -1.42 24.77
C LYS A 84 10.62 -1.79 23.40
N SER A 85 9.84 -2.87 23.31
CA SER A 85 9.22 -3.31 22.05
C SER A 85 8.24 -2.26 21.51
N ARG A 86 7.44 -1.64 22.40
CA ARG A 86 6.56 -0.53 22.07
C ARG A 86 7.32 0.67 21.52
N ARG A 87 8.41 1.08 22.17
CA ARG A 87 9.24 2.20 21.71
C ARG A 87 9.81 1.94 20.31
N VAL A 88 10.33 0.74 20.06
CA VAL A 88 10.87 0.38 18.74
C VAL A 88 9.76 0.41 17.68
N ALA A 89 8.58 -0.13 17.97
CA ALA A 89 7.45 -0.04 17.06
C ALA A 89 7.06 1.41 16.75
N GLN A 90 7.04 2.29 17.76
CA GLN A 90 6.80 3.74 17.60
C GLN A 90 7.88 4.42 16.74
N GLN A 91 9.15 4.12 16.97
CA GLN A 91 10.26 4.64 16.18
C GLN A 91 10.12 4.22 14.70
N THR A 92 9.94 2.92 14.45
CA THR A 92 9.84 2.38 13.09
C THR A 92 8.61 2.90 12.35
N ILE A 93 7.43 2.92 12.97
CA ILE A 93 6.21 3.40 12.30
C ILE A 93 6.26 4.91 12.02
N ALA A 94 6.89 5.70 12.90
CA ALA A 94 7.09 7.13 12.69
C ALA A 94 8.11 7.40 11.58
N TYR A 95 9.24 6.68 11.59
CA TYR A 95 10.29 6.76 10.57
C TYR A 95 9.74 6.45 9.17
N VAL A 96 9.04 5.32 9.02
CA VAL A 96 8.45 4.93 7.72
C VAL A 96 7.37 5.91 7.28
N LEU A 97 6.52 6.40 8.20
CA LEU A 97 5.49 7.39 7.85
C LEU A 97 6.11 8.71 7.37
N GLU A 98 7.12 9.24 8.07
CA GLU A 98 7.80 10.47 7.64
C GLU A 98 8.43 10.29 6.25
N GLY A 99 9.08 9.13 6.02
CA GLY A 99 9.63 8.77 4.71
C GLY A 99 8.58 8.69 3.61
N ILE A 100 7.42 8.07 3.88
CA ILE A 100 6.27 8.02 2.96
C ILE A 100 5.83 9.43 2.56
N LEU A 101 5.71 10.35 3.53
CA LEU A 101 5.27 11.73 3.26
C LEU A 101 6.24 12.46 2.34
N LYS A 102 7.55 12.29 2.55
CA LYS A 102 8.59 12.85 1.68
C LYS A 102 8.52 12.27 0.28
N LEU A 103 8.43 10.95 0.13
CA LEU A 103 8.35 10.28 -1.18
C LEU A 103 7.12 10.72 -1.98
N LEU A 104 5.99 10.91 -1.28
CA LEU A 104 4.69 11.19 -1.89
C LEU A 104 4.47 12.68 -2.20
N HIS A 105 5.28 13.57 -1.61
CA HIS A 105 5.13 15.02 -1.72
C HIS A 105 5.10 15.55 -3.17
N PRO A 106 5.96 15.08 -4.11
CA PRO A 106 5.89 15.52 -5.51
C PRO A 106 4.54 15.22 -6.21
N PHE A 107 3.78 14.24 -5.73
CA PHE A 107 2.48 13.85 -6.28
C PHE A 107 1.31 14.51 -5.56
N MET A 108 1.43 14.71 -4.24
CA MET A 108 0.35 15.19 -3.38
C MET A 108 0.85 16.23 -2.36
N PRO A 109 1.28 17.42 -2.81
CA PRO A 109 2.04 18.34 -1.97
C PRO A 109 1.24 18.90 -0.79
N HIS A 110 0.00 19.34 -1.01
CA HIS A 110 -0.79 20.00 0.04
C HIS A 110 -1.11 19.08 1.23
N ILE A 111 -1.54 17.85 0.96
CA ILE A 111 -1.93 16.91 2.03
C ILE A 111 -0.72 16.33 2.75
N THR A 112 0.39 16.10 2.03
CA THR A 112 1.62 15.59 2.66
C THR A 112 2.27 16.66 3.53
N GLU A 113 2.24 17.93 3.12
CA GLU A 113 2.70 19.07 3.92
C GLU A 113 1.93 19.17 5.25
N GLU A 114 0.60 19.19 5.18
CA GLU A 114 -0.26 19.29 6.36
C GLU A 114 -0.05 18.14 7.34
N ILE A 115 0.04 16.91 6.83
CA ILE A 115 0.29 15.74 7.67
C ILE A 115 1.69 15.79 8.27
N TRP A 116 2.69 16.24 7.51
CA TRP A 116 4.07 16.33 7.99
C TRP A 116 4.25 17.39 9.08
N HIS A 117 3.63 18.57 8.95
CA HIS A 117 3.59 19.58 10.02
C HIS A 117 2.91 19.04 11.27
N THR A 118 1.80 18.32 11.12
CA THR A 118 1.11 17.71 12.26
C THR A 118 1.97 16.64 12.93
N LEU A 119 2.69 15.82 12.16
CA LEU A 119 3.53 14.73 12.64
C LEU A 119 4.80 15.24 13.35
N THR A 120 5.47 16.23 12.76
CA THR A 120 6.76 16.75 13.25
C THR A 120 6.62 17.95 14.18
N GLN A 121 5.43 18.56 14.24
CA GLN A 121 5.16 19.78 15.01
C GLN A 121 6.05 20.98 14.61
N LYS A 122 6.63 20.95 13.40
CA LYS A 122 7.48 22.01 12.84
C LYS A 122 6.67 22.92 11.92
N SER A 123 6.10 23.99 12.46
CA SER A 123 5.26 24.92 11.67
C SER A 123 6.06 25.91 10.81
N ASN A 124 7.38 25.98 10.97
CA ASN A 124 8.26 26.95 10.30
C ASN A 124 9.15 26.32 9.20
N GLU A 125 9.09 25.00 9.03
CA GLU A 125 9.82 24.29 7.98
C GLU A 125 8.84 23.84 6.90
N VAL A 126 9.33 23.65 5.68
CA VAL A 126 8.50 23.22 4.55
C VAL A 126 8.98 21.84 4.09
N LEU A 127 8.06 20.89 3.94
CA LEU A 127 8.34 19.52 3.49
C LEU A 127 8.98 19.52 2.10
N ALA A 128 8.53 20.40 1.20
CA ALA A 128 9.09 20.59 -0.14
C ALA A 128 10.60 20.90 -0.17
N LEU A 129 11.15 21.43 0.92
CA LEU A 129 12.57 21.80 1.05
C LEU A 129 13.39 20.78 1.84
N GLN A 130 12.76 19.69 2.31
CA GLN A 130 13.46 18.64 3.04
C GLN A 130 14.24 17.74 2.08
N PRO A 131 15.34 17.11 2.54
CA PRO A 131 16.05 16.11 1.74
C PRO A 131 15.10 15.00 1.28
N TYR A 132 15.15 14.69 -0.01
CA TYR A 132 14.40 13.57 -0.56
C TYR A 132 15.02 12.24 -0.07
N PRO A 133 14.23 11.21 0.26
CA PRO A 133 14.77 9.98 0.82
C PRO A 133 15.75 9.28 -0.13
N GLU A 134 16.88 8.85 0.41
CA GLU A 134 17.88 8.02 -0.26
C GLU A 134 18.00 6.66 0.46
N ILE A 135 18.63 5.70 -0.20
CA ILE A 135 18.94 4.41 0.42
C ILE A 135 20.00 4.66 1.49
N GLY A 136 19.59 4.75 2.76
CA GLY A 136 20.48 5.00 3.90
C GLY A 136 21.08 3.74 4.54
N GLU A 137 21.97 3.95 5.51
CA GLU A 137 22.42 2.96 6.51
C GLU A 137 21.78 3.36 7.87
N ILE A 138 21.16 2.43 8.61
CA ILE A 138 20.76 2.71 10.01
C ILE A 138 22.01 2.57 10.87
N VAL A 139 22.44 3.65 11.53
CA VAL A 139 23.63 3.64 12.39
C VAL A 139 23.24 3.18 13.80
N GLY A 140 23.68 1.97 14.17
CA GLY A 140 23.56 1.47 15.54
C GLY A 140 24.59 2.10 16.49
N GLU A 141 24.43 3.36 16.87
CA GLU A 141 25.25 3.99 17.92
C GLU A 141 24.85 3.52 19.33
N ALA A 142 25.19 2.27 19.71
CA ALA A 142 24.99 1.82 21.10
C ALA A 142 25.89 0.68 21.60
N LEU A 143 26.93 0.26 20.87
CA LEU A 143 27.79 -0.87 21.29
C LEU A 143 29.16 -0.49 21.87
N GLU A 144 29.50 0.79 21.98
CA GLU A 144 30.84 1.19 22.46
C GLU A 144 31.03 1.21 23.98
N LYS A 145 29.97 1.13 24.80
CA LYS A 145 30.10 1.28 26.26
C LYS A 145 30.07 -0.01 27.08
N THR A 146 29.89 -1.17 26.47
CA THR A 146 29.81 -2.46 27.20
C THR A 146 30.88 -3.48 26.82
N ALA A 147 31.76 -3.19 25.85
CA ALA A 147 32.76 -4.13 25.35
C ALA A 147 34.19 -3.94 25.90
N VAL A 148 34.46 -2.93 26.75
CA VAL A 148 35.81 -2.67 27.28
C VAL A 148 36.06 -3.24 28.69
N GLU A 149 35.03 -3.69 29.42
CA GLU A 149 35.22 -4.04 30.84
C GLU A 149 35.02 -5.53 31.19
N ASN A 150 35.15 -6.45 30.24
CA ASN A 150 35.18 -7.89 30.57
C ASN A 150 36.12 -8.68 29.67
N GLN A 151 37.42 -8.67 30.01
CA GLN A 151 38.27 -9.84 29.82
C GLN A 151 39.08 -10.12 31.10
N PRO A 152 39.20 -11.39 31.52
CA PRO A 152 39.90 -11.78 32.73
C PRO A 152 41.40 -11.97 32.45
N SER A 153 42.25 -11.36 33.26
CA SER A 153 43.67 -11.72 33.36
C SER A 153 43.96 -12.18 34.79
N ILE A 154 44.50 -13.39 34.87
CA ILE A 154 44.92 -14.10 36.08
C ILE A 154 46.38 -13.76 36.37
N GLU A 155 46.69 -13.56 37.67
CA GLU A 155 48.01 -13.60 38.35
C GLU A 155 49.00 -12.46 38.05
N THR A 156 49.73 -11.83 38.99
CA THR A 156 50.22 -12.18 40.35
C THR A 156 50.49 -10.91 41.20
N GLU A 157 50.55 -11.10 42.53
CA GLU A 157 51.36 -10.36 43.51
C GLU A 157 51.24 -8.82 43.62
N ASN A 158 50.65 -8.34 44.73
CA ASN A 158 51.47 -7.94 45.88
C ASN A 158 50.61 -7.54 47.09
N LEU A 159 50.87 -8.27 48.17
CA LEU A 159 50.40 -8.04 49.52
C LEU A 159 51.39 -7.07 50.18
N SER A 160 51.07 -5.79 50.33
CA SER A 160 51.61 -4.96 51.43
C SER A 160 51.04 -3.54 51.46
N ALA A 161 50.78 -3.08 52.69
CA ALA A 161 50.58 -1.70 53.12
C ALA A 161 49.19 -1.06 52.91
N LYS A 162 48.23 -1.42 53.78
CA LYS A 162 47.79 -0.56 54.90
C LYS A 162 46.52 -1.12 55.56
N LEU A 163 46.72 -2.15 56.38
CA LEU A 163 46.01 -2.22 57.65
C LEU A 163 46.78 -1.33 58.63
N LEU A 164 46.15 -0.27 59.14
CA LEU A 164 46.28 0.18 60.54
C LEU A 164 45.39 1.42 60.79
N SER A 165 44.73 1.38 61.95
CA SER A 165 43.82 2.34 62.61
C SER A 165 42.34 2.12 62.29
N SER A 166 41.66 1.24 63.05
CA SER A 166 41.00 1.53 64.35
C SER A 166 39.66 2.24 64.12
N THR A 167 38.51 1.82 64.63
CA THR A 167 38.17 0.92 65.74
C THR A 167 36.66 0.69 65.67
N GLY A 168 36.20 -0.38 66.31
CA GLY A 168 34.92 -1.02 66.00
C GLY A 168 33.66 -0.20 66.24
N LYS A 169 32.58 -0.67 65.61
CA LYS A 169 31.25 -0.82 66.21
C LYS A 169 30.39 -1.76 65.36
N THR A 170 29.50 -2.42 66.07
CA THR A 170 28.79 -3.66 65.81
C THR A 170 27.66 -3.52 64.78
N GLU A 171 27.41 -4.62 64.08
CA GLU A 171 26.49 -4.84 62.95
C GLU A 171 24.97 -4.71 63.24
N ALA A 172 24.57 -3.91 64.23
CA ALA A 172 23.16 -3.82 64.65
C ALA A 172 22.54 -2.41 64.60
N GLU A 173 23.26 -1.37 64.12
CA GLU A 173 22.74 0.01 64.06
C GLU A 173 22.70 0.64 62.66
N THR A 174 23.13 -0.07 61.61
CA THR A 174 23.13 0.45 60.22
C THR A 174 21.76 0.31 59.51
N GLN A 175 20.75 -0.27 60.16
CA GLN A 175 19.40 -0.45 59.57
C GLN A 175 18.33 0.54 60.05
N LYS A 176 18.69 1.60 60.79
CA LYS A 176 17.70 2.61 61.27
C LYS A 176 17.91 4.05 60.80
N ILE A 177 18.83 4.33 59.88
CA ILE A 177 19.08 5.70 59.37
C ILE A 177 18.64 5.88 57.88
N ALA A 178 18.13 4.84 57.22
CA ALA A 178 17.59 4.94 55.86
C ALA A 178 16.06 5.13 55.77
N ILE A 179 15.39 5.50 56.87
CA ILE A 179 13.95 5.84 56.90
C ILE A 179 13.77 7.15 57.67
N ALA A 180 14.29 8.26 57.14
CA ALA A 180 13.97 9.60 57.66
C ALA A 180 14.28 10.79 56.72
N ASN A 181 14.74 10.59 55.48
CA ASN A 181 15.10 11.70 54.57
C ASN A 181 14.49 11.61 53.17
N LEU A 182 13.19 11.28 53.10
CA LEU A 182 12.34 11.55 51.93
C LEU A 182 11.08 12.30 52.38
N SER A 183 11.29 13.48 52.97
CA SER A 183 10.24 14.46 53.17
C SER A 183 10.79 15.85 52.86
N ALA A 184 11.02 16.09 51.57
CA ALA A 184 11.10 17.42 51.01
C ALA A 184 9.94 17.55 50.02
N LYS A 185 8.98 18.39 50.40
CA LYS A 185 7.81 18.85 49.64
C LYS A 185 8.10 19.00 48.13
N SER A 186 7.52 18.12 47.33
CA SER A 186 7.22 18.42 45.92
C SER A 186 5.93 19.25 45.88
N PRO A 187 5.85 20.34 45.09
CA PRO A 187 4.59 21.05 44.88
C PRO A 187 3.57 20.16 44.16
N PRO A 188 2.26 20.38 44.35
CA PRO A 188 1.24 19.53 43.74
C PRO A 188 1.31 19.63 42.21
N LEU A 189 1.29 18.48 41.54
CA LEU A 189 1.14 18.36 40.10
C LEU A 189 -0.23 18.93 39.71
N GLU A 190 -0.24 20.13 39.14
CA GLU A 190 -1.41 20.63 38.41
C GLU A 190 -1.62 19.80 37.15
N LYS A 191 -2.89 19.53 36.83
CA LYS A 191 -3.34 18.61 35.78
C LYS A 191 -2.83 19.04 34.39
N PRO A 192 -2.30 18.14 33.54
CA PRO A 192 -1.75 18.49 32.21
C PRO A 192 -2.80 18.76 31.12
N TRP A 193 -4.08 18.92 31.48
CA TRP A 193 -5.20 18.96 30.53
C TRP A 193 -5.60 20.38 30.08
N SER A 194 -4.86 21.44 30.41
CA SER A 194 -5.23 22.81 30.02
C SER A 194 -4.67 23.24 28.66
N GLN A 195 -3.53 22.70 28.23
CA GLN A 195 -2.87 23.09 26.98
C GLN A 195 -3.47 22.36 25.77
N SER A 196 -3.87 21.10 25.94
CA SER A 196 -4.61 20.34 24.92
C SER A 196 -6.03 20.87 24.73
N GLN A 197 -6.69 21.40 25.77
CA GLN A 197 -8.00 22.05 25.64
C GLN A 197 -7.94 23.34 24.82
N GLN A 198 -6.91 24.18 25.00
CA GLN A 198 -6.75 25.40 24.18
C GLN A 198 -6.47 25.08 22.70
N ILE A 199 -5.79 23.96 22.43
CA ILE A 199 -5.56 23.44 21.07
C ILE A 199 -6.86 22.86 20.50
N TRP A 200 -7.61 22.09 21.29
CA TRP A 200 -8.93 21.58 20.93
C TRP A 200 -9.93 22.70 20.65
N ASP A 201 -9.94 23.77 21.43
CA ASP A 201 -10.83 24.91 21.24
C ASP A 201 -10.50 25.67 19.95
N ARG A 202 -9.21 25.80 19.59
CA ARG A 202 -8.80 26.38 18.30
C ARG A 202 -9.14 25.48 17.11
N VAL A 203 -8.99 24.18 17.27
CA VAL A 203 -9.33 23.19 16.23
C VAL A 203 -10.84 23.11 16.05
N VAL A 204 -11.63 23.10 17.13
CA VAL A 204 -13.10 23.11 17.08
C VAL A 204 -13.61 24.43 16.50
N TYR A 205 -12.99 25.56 16.85
CA TYR A 205 -13.29 26.87 16.24
C TYR A 205 -13.01 26.88 14.74
N PHE A 206 -11.83 26.43 14.30
CA PHE A 206 -11.47 26.31 12.88
C PHE A 206 -12.39 25.34 12.12
N LEU A 207 -12.70 24.17 12.70
CA LEU A 207 -13.62 23.21 12.09
C LEU A 207 -15.08 23.70 12.06
N SER A 208 -15.45 24.64 12.94
CA SER A 208 -16.77 25.28 12.94
C SER A 208 -16.88 26.46 11.96
N GLU A 209 -15.76 27.08 11.60
CA GLU A 209 -15.68 28.10 10.52
C GLU A 209 -15.43 27.48 9.13
N LEU A 210 -14.96 26.22 9.05
CA LEU A 210 -14.78 25.48 7.81
C LEU A 210 -16.03 25.53 6.90
N PRO A 211 -17.28 25.35 7.36
CA PRO A 211 -18.45 25.49 6.49
C PRO A 211 -18.57 26.87 5.85
N ASP A 212 -18.28 27.94 6.59
CA ASP A 212 -18.39 29.32 6.09
C ASP A 212 -17.21 29.71 5.16
N GLU A 213 -16.01 29.19 5.41
CA GLU A 213 -14.84 29.38 4.53
C GLU A 213 -14.90 28.48 3.29
N VAL A 214 -15.43 27.27 3.44
CA VAL A 214 -15.72 26.35 2.33
C VAL A 214 -16.88 26.88 1.50
N ASP A 215 -17.91 27.50 2.08
CA ASP A 215 -18.97 28.19 1.33
C ASP A 215 -18.45 29.44 0.62
N LYS A 216 -17.49 30.18 1.20
CA LYS A 216 -16.80 31.28 0.50
C LYS A 216 -15.87 30.76 -0.61
N PHE A 217 -15.20 29.63 -0.42
CA PHE A 217 -14.37 28.96 -1.42
C PHE A 217 -15.23 28.43 -2.57
N PHE A 218 -16.32 27.72 -2.28
CA PHE A 218 -17.27 27.25 -3.28
C PHE A 218 -18.02 28.41 -3.95
N GLY A 219 -18.28 29.52 -3.25
CA GLY A 219 -18.86 30.73 -3.82
C GLY A 219 -17.92 31.45 -4.79
N ASN A 220 -16.65 31.62 -4.42
CA ASN A 220 -15.64 32.32 -5.24
C ASN A 220 -15.14 31.48 -6.43
N TYR A 221 -15.08 30.15 -6.27
CA TYR A 221 -14.64 29.21 -7.31
C TYR A 221 -15.80 28.53 -8.04
N GLN A 222 -17.06 28.83 -7.69
CA GLN A 222 -18.25 28.24 -8.32
C GLN A 222 -18.19 28.35 -9.83
N ARG A 223 -17.77 29.52 -10.35
CA ARG A 223 -17.68 29.76 -11.78
C ARG A 223 -16.59 28.93 -12.45
N GLN A 224 -15.45 28.71 -11.78
CA GLN A 224 -14.35 27.91 -12.31
C GLN A 224 -14.66 26.40 -12.24
N MET A 225 -15.29 25.95 -11.17
CA MET A 225 -15.77 24.57 -11.02
C MET A 225 -16.90 24.24 -11.99
N ILE A 226 -17.81 25.18 -12.26
CA ILE A 226 -18.84 25.04 -13.31
C ILE A 226 -18.19 24.94 -14.69
N VAL A 227 -17.14 25.73 -14.98
CA VAL A 227 -16.42 25.64 -16.26
C VAL A 227 -15.71 24.29 -16.40
N VAL A 228 -15.03 23.79 -15.37
CA VAL A 228 -14.39 22.46 -15.37
C VAL A 228 -15.45 21.35 -15.50
N GLY A 229 -16.57 21.46 -14.79
CA GLY A 229 -17.70 20.53 -14.90
C GLY A 229 -18.32 20.54 -16.29
N LEU A 230 -18.52 21.71 -16.91
CA LEU A 230 -18.99 21.85 -18.28
C LEU A 230 -18.00 21.27 -19.30
N LEU A 231 -16.69 21.39 -19.04
CA LEU A 231 -15.64 20.81 -19.89
C LEU A 231 -15.66 19.28 -19.81
N LEU A 232 -15.86 18.72 -18.61
CA LEU A 232 -16.06 17.28 -18.40
C LEU A 232 -17.33 16.77 -19.09
N VAL A 233 -18.46 17.49 -18.94
CA VAL A 233 -19.71 17.17 -19.63
C VAL A 233 -19.54 17.28 -21.15
N ALA A 234 -18.79 18.25 -21.66
CA ALA A 234 -18.49 18.39 -23.08
C ALA A 234 -17.64 17.22 -23.60
N ILE A 235 -16.66 16.74 -22.83
CA ILE A 235 -15.85 15.55 -23.18
C ILE A 235 -16.71 14.28 -23.19
N ILE A 236 -17.60 14.13 -22.20
CA ILE A 236 -18.53 12.99 -22.14
C ILE A 236 -19.52 13.05 -23.32
N ALA A 237 -20.09 14.22 -23.60
CA ALA A 237 -20.97 14.44 -24.75
C ALA A 237 -20.24 14.16 -26.06
N LEU A 238 -18.99 14.58 -26.21
CA LEU A 238 -18.16 14.27 -27.38
C LEU A 238 -17.94 12.77 -27.52
N LYS A 239 -17.66 12.06 -26.42
CA LYS A 239 -17.56 10.58 -26.43
C LYS A 239 -18.87 9.92 -26.83
N VAL A 240 -20.00 10.41 -26.35
CA VAL A 240 -21.33 9.91 -26.75
C VAL A 240 -21.58 10.17 -28.23
N VAL A 241 -21.24 11.35 -28.76
CA VAL A 241 -21.35 11.66 -30.19
C VAL A 241 -20.46 10.74 -31.02
N VAL A 242 -19.22 10.49 -30.61
CA VAL A 242 -18.33 9.54 -31.27
C VAL A 242 -18.92 8.13 -31.23
N ALA A 243 -19.44 7.68 -30.09
CA ALA A 243 -20.08 6.37 -29.96
C ALA A 243 -21.34 6.25 -30.84
N VAL A 244 -22.14 7.31 -30.93
CA VAL A 244 -23.33 7.37 -31.81
C VAL A 244 -22.91 7.41 -33.29
N LEU A 245 -21.84 8.11 -33.66
CA LEU A 245 -21.29 8.10 -35.02
C LEU A 245 -20.74 6.71 -35.39
N SER A 246 -20.03 6.06 -34.46
CA SER A 246 -19.58 4.67 -34.61
C SER A 246 -20.76 3.70 -34.72
N ALA A 247 -21.85 3.93 -33.98
CA ALA A 247 -23.09 3.15 -34.11
C ALA A 247 -23.83 3.45 -35.42
N LEU A 248 -23.82 4.69 -35.92
CA LEU A 248 -24.39 5.05 -37.23
C LEU A 248 -23.63 4.36 -38.38
N HIS A 249 -22.32 4.14 -38.24
CA HIS A 249 -21.55 3.32 -39.18
C HIS A 249 -21.99 1.84 -39.23
N SER A 250 -22.73 1.34 -38.22
CA SER A 250 -23.25 -0.02 -38.20
C SER A 250 -24.57 -0.22 -38.98
N PHE A 251 -25.23 0.86 -39.42
CA PHE A 251 -26.45 0.78 -40.23
C PHE A 251 -26.14 0.71 -41.74
N PRO A 252 -26.48 -0.38 -42.43
CA PRO A 252 -26.31 -0.49 -43.88
C PRO A 252 -27.35 0.39 -44.56
N LEU A 253 -26.91 1.51 -45.14
CA LEU A 253 -27.57 2.50 -46.02
C LEU A 253 -27.13 3.94 -45.70
N ILE A 254 -26.60 4.18 -44.49
CA ILE A 254 -26.18 5.52 -44.03
C ILE A 254 -24.97 6.04 -44.80
N LYS A 255 -23.95 5.20 -45.00
CA LYS A 255 -22.72 5.58 -45.73
C LYS A 255 -23.01 6.05 -47.18
N PRO A 256 -23.79 5.33 -48.01
CA PRO A 256 -24.20 5.82 -49.33
C PRO A 256 -24.97 7.15 -49.31
N THR A 257 -25.87 7.36 -48.33
CA THR A 257 -26.62 8.63 -48.22
C THR A 257 -25.73 9.80 -47.81
N PHE A 258 -24.77 9.62 -46.89
CA PHE A 258 -23.84 10.67 -46.50
C PHE A 258 -22.81 10.97 -47.59
N GLU A 259 -22.37 9.98 -48.36
CA GLU A 259 -21.55 10.18 -49.57
C GLU A 259 -22.33 10.97 -50.62
N LEU A 260 -23.61 10.68 -50.84
CA LEU A 260 -24.47 11.43 -51.77
C LEU A 260 -24.70 12.88 -51.32
N ILE A 261 -24.97 13.10 -50.03
CA ILE A 261 -25.12 14.44 -49.44
C ILE A 261 -23.79 15.22 -49.53
N GLY A 262 -22.66 14.56 -49.23
CA GLY A 262 -21.33 15.14 -49.32
C GLY A 262 -20.95 15.54 -50.74
N ILE A 263 -21.25 14.70 -51.73
CA ILE A 263 -21.06 15.01 -53.16
C ILE A 263 -21.95 16.21 -53.56
N GLY A 264 -23.22 16.22 -53.14
CA GLY A 264 -24.13 17.34 -53.39
C GLY A 264 -23.65 18.67 -52.79
N TYR A 265 -23.19 18.63 -51.54
CA TYR A 265 -22.65 19.83 -50.87
C TYR A 265 -21.32 20.28 -51.50
N THR A 266 -20.47 19.36 -51.93
CA THR A 266 -19.21 19.68 -52.61
C THR A 266 -19.47 20.36 -53.96
N ILE A 267 -20.41 19.84 -54.75
CA ILE A 267 -20.81 20.45 -56.03
C ILE A 267 -21.42 21.83 -55.79
N TRP A 268 -22.30 21.97 -54.79
CA TRP A 268 -22.89 23.25 -54.42
C TRP A 268 -21.83 24.25 -53.92
N PHE A 269 -20.89 23.83 -53.08
CA PHE A 269 -19.83 24.67 -52.51
C PHE A 269 -18.85 25.15 -53.58
N VAL A 270 -18.42 24.26 -54.48
CA VAL A 270 -17.55 24.61 -55.62
C VAL A 270 -18.27 25.61 -56.53
N SER A 271 -19.52 25.34 -56.87
CA SER A 271 -20.34 26.23 -57.70
C SER A 271 -20.57 27.59 -57.05
N ARG A 272 -20.85 27.59 -55.75
CA ARG A 272 -21.19 28.79 -54.99
C ARG A 272 -19.97 29.66 -54.70
N TYR A 273 -18.82 29.09 -54.32
CA TYR A 273 -17.69 29.84 -53.74
C TYR A 273 -16.40 29.83 -54.58
N LEU A 274 -16.13 28.79 -55.38
CA LEU A 274 -14.85 28.63 -56.07
C LEU A 274 -14.84 29.07 -57.54
N LEU A 275 -16.02 29.17 -58.18
CA LEU A 275 -16.13 29.54 -59.60
C LEU A 275 -15.97 31.05 -59.89
N THR A 276 -16.26 31.93 -58.92
CA THR A 276 -16.22 33.39 -59.13
C THR A 276 -15.22 34.08 -58.21
N SER A 277 -14.36 34.95 -58.79
CA SER A 277 -13.24 35.58 -58.08
C SER A 277 -13.66 36.36 -56.83
N ALA A 278 -14.80 37.06 -56.89
CA ALA A 278 -15.33 37.85 -55.78
C ALA A 278 -15.64 37.02 -54.53
N LYS A 279 -16.11 35.78 -54.67
CA LYS A 279 -16.50 34.93 -53.54
C LYS A 279 -15.34 34.14 -52.93
N ARG A 280 -14.26 33.94 -53.69
CA ARG A 280 -13.00 33.40 -53.16
C ARG A 280 -12.35 34.37 -52.17
N GLN A 281 -12.48 35.68 -52.40
CA GLN A 281 -12.00 36.71 -51.49
C GLN A 281 -12.83 36.77 -50.21
N GLU A 282 -14.16 36.61 -50.30
CA GLU A 282 -15.07 36.51 -49.15
C GLU A 282 -14.73 35.30 -48.26
N LEU A 283 -14.47 34.13 -48.88
CA LEU A 283 -14.03 32.94 -48.16
C LEU A 283 -12.68 33.17 -47.45
N ALA A 284 -11.69 33.73 -48.16
CA ALA A 284 -10.37 34.01 -47.58
C ALA A 284 -10.42 34.99 -46.40
N ALA A 285 -11.25 36.04 -46.49
CA ALA A 285 -11.45 37.01 -45.40
C ALA A 285 -12.10 36.36 -44.17
N THR A 286 -13.06 35.45 -44.39
CA THR A 286 -13.75 34.73 -43.31
C THR A 286 -12.83 33.72 -42.62
N THR A 287 -11.92 33.06 -43.35
CA THR A 287 -10.95 32.12 -42.77
C THR A 287 -9.88 32.84 -41.95
N LEU A 288 -9.44 34.02 -42.40
CA LEU A 288 -8.46 34.84 -41.68
C LEU A 288 -9.04 35.39 -40.37
N SER A 289 -10.29 35.88 -40.37
CA SER A 289 -10.93 36.37 -39.14
C SER A 289 -11.19 35.26 -38.12
N LEU A 290 -11.50 34.03 -38.58
CA LEU A 290 -11.62 32.85 -37.71
C LEU A 290 -10.28 32.47 -37.06
N LYS A 291 -9.17 32.54 -37.81
CA LYS A 291 -7.83 32.30 -37.27
C LYS A 291 -7.44 33.35 -36.23
N GLU A 292 -7.81 34.61 -36.46
CA GLU A 292 -7.56 35.71 -35.51
C GLU A 292 -8.40 35.60 -34.23
N GLN A 293 -9.65 35.11 -34.32
CA GLN A 293 -10.51 34.86 -33.15
C GLN A 293 -10.06 33.66 -32.30
N VAL A 294 -9.46 32.64 -32.92
CA VAL A 294 -9.06 31.40 -32.21
C VAL A 294 -7.63 31.47 -31.66
N VAL A 295 -6.71 32.15 -32.36
CA VAL A 295 -5.28 32.14 -31.99
C VAL A 295 -4.83 33.44 -31.28
N GLY A 296 -5.61 34.53 -31.36
CA GLY A 296 -5.25 35.82 -30.77
C GLY A 296 -4.10 36.52 -31.50
N LYS A 297 -4.03 37.86 -31.40
CA LYS A 297 -3.01 38.67 -32.08
C LYS A 297 -1.62 38.40 -31.50
N GLY A 298 -0.73 37.80 -32.27
CA GLY A 298 0.67 37.60 -31.89
C GLY A 298 1.45 38.92 -31.94
N GLU A 299 2.00 39.34 -30.81
CA GLU A 299 3.09 40.32 -30.76
C GLU A 299 4.42 39.60 -31.05
N THR A 300 4.96 39.86 -32.23
CA THR A 300 6.30 39.42 -32.63
C THR A 300 7.33 40.37 -32.03
N GLN A 301 7.95 40.00 -30.92
CA GLN A 301 9.10 40.73 -30.39
C GLN A 301 10.40 39.99 -30.73
N GLN A 302 11.23 40.67 -31.51
CA GLN A 302 12.55 40.26 -31.95
C GLN A 302 13.47 39.98 -30.76
N LEU A 303 13.98 38.76 -30.66
CA LEU A 303 15.19 38.45 -29.89
C LEU A 303 16.28 38.04 -30.87
N LEU A 304 17.28 38.90 -30.92
CA LEU A 304 18.48 38.84 -31.74
C LEU A 304 19.31 37.60 -31.42
N LEU A 305 19.67 36.83 -32.45
CA LEU A 305 20.74 35.85 -32.43
C LEU A 305 22.06 36.54 -32.87
N PRO A 306 23.19 36.33 -32.17
CA PRO A 306 24.49 36.45 -32.80
C PRO A 306 24.83 35.15 -33.54
N SER A 307 25.29 35.32 -34.77
CA SER A 307 25.77 34.31 -35.70
C SER A 307 27.07 33.63 -35.24
N SER A 308 27.05 32.29 -35.26
CA SER A 308 28.08 31.32 -35.68
C SER A 308 29.56 31.60 -35.41
N GLN A 309 30.25 30.63 -34.77
CA GLN A 309 31.33 29.89 -35.43
C GLN A 309 31.64 28.55 -34.72
N ASP A 310 31.71 27.50 -35.56
CA ASP A 310 32.56 26.32 -35.51
C ASP A 310 32.61 25.45 -34.24
N SER A 311 31.99 24.27 -34.31
CA SER A 311 32.73 23.01 -34.55
C SER A 311 31.79 21.80 -34.60
N LYS A 312 32.08 20.93 -35.57
CA LYS A 312 31.41 19.68 -35.96
C LYS A 312 31.60 18.59 -34.88
N PRO A 313 30.71 17.59 -34.76
CA PRO A 313 31.15 16.27 -34.37
C PRO A 313 30.87 15.24 -35.48
N ASP A 314 31.88 14.40 -35.70
CA ASP A 314 31.86 13.25 -36.59
C ASP A 314 31.01 12.11 -36.03
N ILE A 315 30.55 11.28 -36.97
CA ILE A 315 29.76 10.06 -36.82
C ILE A 315 30.73 8.86 -36.62
N LEU A 316 30.17 7.76 -36.07
CA LEU A 316 30.66 6.37 -35.95
C LEU A 316 31.14 6.04 -34.53
N THR A 317 30.73 4.96 -33.85
CA THR A 317 30.03 3.72 -34.25
C THR A 317 29.53 3.01 -32.98
N GLN A 318 28.46 2.22 -33.13
CA GLN A 318 28.08 1.17 -32.19
C GLN A 318 29.24 0.19 -31.98
N ASP A 319 29.43 -0.28 -30.75
CA ASP A 319 29.71 -1.69 -30.50
C ASP A 319 29.41 -2.09 -29.05
N SER A 320 28.53 -3.08 -28.95
CA SER A 320 28.44 -4.20 -27.99
C SER A 320 29.35 -4.20 -26.75
N ALA A 321 28.73 -4.22 -25.57
CA ALA A 321 29.09 -5.15 -24.50
C ALA A 321 27.99 -5.24 -23.43
N TYR A 322 27.02 -6.15 -23.64
CA TYR A 322 26.32 -6.82 -22.54
C TYR A 322 26.97 -8.19 -22.36
N SER A 323 27.70 -8.37 -21.27
CA SER A 323 27.97 -9.71 -20.73
C SER A 323 28.45 -9.59 -19.30
N ASP A 324 27.79 -10.38 -18.45
CA ASP A 324 28.38 -11.11 -17.34
C ASP A 324 28.48 -10.42 -15.98
N LEU A 325 27.50 -10.70 -15.12
CA LEU A 325 27.69 -10.75 -13.67
C LEU A 325 26.99 -12.00 -13.11
N GLY A 326 27.56 -13.15 -13.44
CA GLY A 326 27.50 -14.34 -12.60
C GLY A 326 28.68 -14.35 -11.62
N SER A 327 28.37 -14.49 -10.33
CA SER A 327 29.14 -15.16 -9.27
C SER A 327 30.68 -15.08 -9.33
N GLN A 328 31.29 -14.37 -8.37
CA GLN A 328 32.39 -14.92 -7.57
C GLN A 328 32.42 -14.32 -6.16
N SER A 329 32.31 -15.21 -5.18
CA SER A 329 32.71 -15.01 -3.80
C SER A 329 34.22 -14.79 -3.71
N SER A 330 34.65 -13.70 -3.09
CA SER A 330 35.96 -13.64 -2.43
C SER A 330 35.79 -12.93 -1.10
N GLY A 331 36.28 -13.57 -0.05
CA GLY A 331 36.05 -13.19 1.34
C GLY A 331 36.57 -11.79 1.65
N GLN A 332 35.64 -10.89 1.96
CA GLN A 332 35.89 -9.74 2.81
C GLN A 332 35.19 -9.98 4.14
N ILE A 333 35.96 -9.88 5.21
CA ILE A 333 35.50 -9.85 6.59
C ILE A 333 34.47 -8.70 6.68
N PRO A 334 33.24 -8.93 7.16
CA PRO A 334 32.22 -7.89 7.17
C PRO A 334 32.67 -6.74 8.08
N GLU A 335 32.69 -5.52 7.53
CA GLU A 335 32.73 -4.29 8.32
C GLU A 335 31.62 -4.36 9.37
N LYS A 336 32.00 -4.44 10.65
CA LYS A 336 31.07 -4.52 11.77
C LYS A 336 30.26 -3.22 11.86
N GLY A 337 28.93 -3.32 11.75
CA GLY A 337 28.00 -2.23 12.10
C GLY A 337 27.06 -1.77 10.99
N LYS A 338 27.25 -2.20 9.73
CA LYS A 338 26.37 -1.82 8.63
C LYS A 338 25.28 -2.87 8.42
N ILE A 339 24.02 -2.49 8.67
CA ILE A 339 22.87 -3.29 8.25
C ILE A 339 22.59 -2.92 6.80
N ASN A 340 22.76 -3.86 5.87
CA ASN A 340 22.13 -3.74 4.56
C ASN A 340 20.62 -3.70 4.81
N LEU A 341 20.01 -2.53 4.62
CA LEU A 341 18.62 -2.30 5.00
C LEU A 341 17.64 -3.07 4.12
N ILE A 342 18.06 -3.53 2.93
CA ILE A 342 17.26 -4.35 2.03
C ILE A 342 17.60 -5.83 2.25
N ASP A 343 16.68 -6.55 2.88
CA ASP A 343 16.74 -7.97 3.21
C ASP A 343 15.74 -8.74 2.32
N ARG A 344 16.18 -9.11 1.11
CA ARG A 344 15.36 -9.82 0.11
C ARG A 344 14.86 -11.17 0.58
N GLU A 345 15.68 -11.84 1.38
CA GLU A 345 15.34 -13.13 1.96
C GLU A 345 14.19 -12.96 2.96
N LEU A 346 14.30 -11.98 3.88
CA LEU A 346 13.23 -11.68 4.82
C LEU A 346 11.92 -11.25 4.13
N GLU A 347 12.00 -10.50 3.03
CA GLU A 347 10.82 -10.16 2.22
C GLU A 347 10.09 -11.40 1.70
N GLN A 348 10.82 -12.38 1.15
CA GLN A 348 10.24 -13.65 0.68
C GLN A 348 9.67 -14.49 1.83
N GLN A 349 10.33 -14.47 2.99
CA GLN A 349 9.79 -15.12 4.19
C GLN A 349 8.45 -14.50 4.61
N PHE A 350 8.33 -13.18 4.53
CA PHE A 350 7.07 -12.49 4.81
C PHE A 350 6.01 -12.76 3.75
N ASP A 351 6.35 -12.95 2.47
CA ASP A 351 5.39 -13.37 1.45
C ASP A 351 4.74 -14.71 1.82
N LEU A 352 5.52 -15.68 2.33
CA LEU A 352 4.98 -16.94 2.86
C LEU A 352 4.07 -16.72 4.06
N LEU A 353 4.46 -15.88 5.02
CA LEU A 353 3.65 -15.58 6.21
C LEU A 353 2.33 -14.90 5.85
N ILE A 354 2.40 -13.88 4.99
CA ILE A 354 1.26 -13.12 4.47
C ILE A 354 0.32 -14.03 3.69
N GLY A 355 0.88 -14.86 2.79
CA GLY A 355 0.13 -15.84 2.01
C GLY A 355 -0.58 -16.83 2.93
N THR A 356 0.10 -17.35 3.95
CA THR A 356 -0.49 -18.26 4.95
C THR A 356 -1.63 -17.60 5.71
N ILE A 357 -1.45 -16.37 6.20
CA ILE A 357 -2.50 -15.62 6.91
C ILE A 357 -3.71 -15.38 6.02
N ARG A 358 -3.50 -14.98 4.76
CA ARG A 358 -4.57 -14.79 3.76
C ARG A 358 -5.32 -16.10 3.53
N THR A 359 -4.61 -17.20 3.32
CA THR A 359 -5.22 -18.52 3.13
C THR A 359 -6.06 -18.92 4.33
N ILE A 360 -5.56 -18.77 5.57
CA ILE A 360 -6.34 -19.06 6.77
C ILE A 360 -7.60 -18.18 6.83
N ARG A 361 -7.49 -16.87 6.60
CA ARG A 361 -8.64 -15.94 6.61
C ARG A 361 -9.69 -16.31 5.55
N ASN A 362 -9.25 -16.69 4.36
CA ASN A 362 -10.12 -17.13 3.28
C ASN A 362 -10.86 -18.41 3.65
N LEU A 363 -10.14 -19.43 4.14
CA LEU A 363 -10.76 -20.69 4.59
C LEU A 363 -11.76 -20.48 5.73
N ARG A 364 -11.47 -19.57 6.67
CA ARG A 364 -12.42 -19.18 7.74
C ARG A 364 -13.69 -18.55 7.17
N ALA A 365 -13.55 -17.66 6.19
CA ALA A 365 -14.71 -17.03 5.54
C ALA A 365 -15.53 -18.06 4.75
N GLU A 366 -14.88 -18.98 4.04
CA GLU A 366 -15.55 -20.08 3.33
C GLU A 366 -16.29 -21.02 4.28
N ALA A 367 -15.74 -21.26 5.47
CA ALA A 367 -16.36 -22.04 6.53
C ALA A 367 -17.46 -21.29 7.31
N ASP A 368 -17.80 -20.06 6.92
CA ASP A 368 -18.75 -19.16 7.63
C ASP A 368 -18.36 -18.92 9.10
N VAL A 369 -17.06 -18.98 9.41
CA VAL A 369 -16.53 -18.70 10.75
C VAL A 369 -16.53 -17.21 10.99
N LYS A 370 -17.16 -16.78 12.09
CA LYS A 370 -17.24 -15.36 12.46
C LYS A 370 -15.84 -14.76 12.65
N PRO A 371 -15.59 -13.50 12.24
CA PRO A 371 -14.25 -12.89 12.22
C PRO A 371 -13.48 -12.94 13.54
N GLY A 372 -14.17 -12.82 14.69
CA GLY A 372 -13.55 -12.82 16.03
C GLY A 372 -13.34 -14.19 16.67
N VAL A 373 -13.93 -15.26 16.10
CA VAL A 373 -13.84 -16.62 16.65
C VAL A 373 -12.48 -17.21 16.32
N LYS A 374 -11.76 -17.69 17.34
CA LYS A 374 -10.47 -18.35 17.13
C LYS A 374 -10.67 -19.80 16.66
N VAL A 375 -9.79 -20.28 15.79
CA VAL A 375 -9.81 -21.64 15.23
C VAL A 375 -8.50 -22.38 15.49
N PRO A 376 -8.48 -23.71 15.61
CA PRO A 376 -7.26 -24.50 15.47
C PRO A 376 -6.80 -24.48 14.01
N VAL A 377 -5.49 -24.42 13.78
CA VAL A 377 -4.89 -24.49 12.44
C VAL A 377 -3.70 -25.43 12.46
N ILE A 378 -3.59 -26.25 11.42
CA ILE A 378 -2.45 -27.12 11.17
C ILE A 378 -1.81 -26.68 9.85
N LEU A 379 -0.50 -26.44 9.88
CA LEU A 379 0.31 -26.12 8.72
C LEU A 379 1.24 -27.30 8.45
N GLN A 380 1.02 -27.96 7.32
CA GLN A 380 1.82 -29.09 6.89
C GLN A 380 2.73 -28.69 5.75
N SER A 381 4.03 -28.92 5.89
CA SER A 381 4.97 -28.79 4.78
C SER A 381 6.11 -29.77 4.96
N GLY A 382 6.50 -30.47 3.90
CA GLY A 382 7.68 -31.34 3.89
C GLY A 382 9.00 -30.56 3.95
N ASN A 383 9.00 -29.28 3.59
CA ASN A 383 10.16 -28.41 3.54
C ASN A 383 10.52 -27.87 4.94
N SER A 384 11.73 -28.13 5.42
CA SER A 384 12.18 -27.64 6.73
C SER A 384 12.33 -26.12 6.80
N SER A 385 12.72 -25.47 5.70
CA SER A 385 12.90 -24.02 5.66
C SER A 385 11.56 -23.30 5.79
N GLU A 386 10.52 -23.76 5.09
CA GLU A 386 9.17 -23.21 5.24
C GLU A 386 8.67 -23.36 6.68
N ARG A 387 8.89 -24.53 7.32
CA ARG A 387 8.50 -24.73 8.72
C ARG A 387 9.22 -23.75 9.66
N GLN A 388 10.52 -23.51 9.48
CA GLN A 388 11.28 -22.54 10.27
C GLN A 388 10.73 -21.11 10.12
N ILE A 389 10.37 -20.71 8.90
CA ILE A 389 9.76 -19.39 8.64
C ILE A 389 8.42 -19.27 9.35
N LEU A 390 7.55 -20.28 9.22
CA LEU A 390 6.24 -20.33 9.87
C LEU A 390 6.36 -20.33 11.41
N GLU A 391 7.34 -21.04 11.96
CA GLU A 391 7.64 -21.06 13.39
C GLU A 391 8.12 -19.70 13.89
N ALA A 392 9.00 -19.02 13.13
CA ALA A 392 9.48 -17.69 13.45
C ALA A 392 8.35 -16.64 13.42
N GLY A 393 7.41 -16.76 12.46
CA GLY A 393 6.25 -15.87 12.32
C GLY A 393 4.98 -16.33 13.04
N GLN A 394 5.05 -17.35 13.90
CA GLN A 394 3.85 -17.99 14.47
C GLN A 394 2.94 -17.03 15.26
N SER A 395 3.53 -16.01 15.92
CA SER A 395 2.79 -15.01 16.68
C SER A 395 1.91 -14.16 15.75
N TYR A 396 2.47 -13.72 14.63
CA TYR A 396 1.75 -12.98 13.60
C TYR A 396 0.61 -13.81 13.01
N ILE A 397 0.86 -15.09 12.70
CA ILE A 397 -0.16 -16.01 12.20
C ILE A 397 -1.31 -16.12 13.19
N LYS A 398 -1.01 -16.34 14.48
CA LYS A 398 -2.01 -16.45 15.54
C LYS A 398 -2.85 -15.19 15.70
N ASP A 399 -2.23 -14.03 15.75
CA ASP A 399 -2.90 -12.77 16.03
C ASP A 399 -3.76 -12.29 14.85
N LEU A 400 -3.20 -12.31 13.64
CA LEU A 400 -3.83 -11.77 12.44
C LEU A 400 -4.86 -12.73 11.84
N ALA A 401 -4.65 -14.04 11.94
CA ALA A 401 -5.59 -15.03 11.40
C ALA A 401 -6.60 -15.56 12.44
N LYS A 402 -6.49 -15.11 13.71
CA LYS A 402 -7.28 -15.59 14.86
C LYS A 402 -7.14 -17.09 15.06
N VAL A 403 -5.91 -17.55 15.23
CA VAL A 403 -5.62 -18.95 15.54
C VAL A 403 -5.49 -19.12 17.06
N GLU A 404 -6.14 -20.14 17.60
CA GLU A 404 -5.99 -20.53 19.01
C GLU A 404 -4.77 -21.44 19.17
N THR A 405 -4.82 -22.61 18.53
CA THR A 405 -3.74 -23.59 18.50
C THR A 405 -3.19 -23.67 17.08
N LEU A 406 -1.88 -23.41 16.93
CA LEU A 406 -1.16 -23.55 15.67
C LEU A 406 -0.23 -24.75 15.78
N THR A 407 -0.39 -25.72 14.88
CA THR A 407 0.52 -26.88 14.78
C THR A 407 1.26 -26.80 13.46
N ILE A 408 2.59 -26.89 13.48
CA ILE A 408 3.44 -26.89 12.27
C ILE A 408 4.12 -28.26 12.20
N THR A 409 3.92 -29.02 11.13
CA THR A 409 4.37 -30.42 11.05
C THR A 409 4.88 -30.80 9.65
N PRO A 410 5.85 -31.73 9.52
CA PRO A 410 6.22 -32.32 8.23
C PRO A 410 5.10 -33.15 7.60
N ALA A 411 4.30 -33.83 8.41
CA ALA A 411 3.26 -34.74 7.96
C ALA A 411 2.14 -34.87 9.00
N LEU A 412 0.94 -35.23 8.55
CA LEU A 412 -0.16 -35.62 9.44
C LEU A 412 0.03 -37.06 9.91
N GLU A 413 -0.05 -37.28 11.22
CA GLU A 413 -0.02 -38.63 11.82
C GLU A 413 -1.40 -39.31 11.76
N THR A 414 -2.48 -38.54 11.60
CA THR A 414 -3.86 -39.04 11.59
C THR A 414 -4.69 -38.22 10.62
N GLU A 415 -5.60 -38.88 9.89
CA GLU A 415 -6.57 -38.18 9.04
C GLU A 415 -7.50 -37.33 9.90
N LEU A 416 -7.59 -36.04 9.55
CA LEU A 416 -8.45 -35.09 10.23
C LEU A 416 -9.86 -35.19 9.64
N LYS A 417 -10.85 -35.43 10.49
CA LYS A 417 -12.26 -35.39 10.07
C LYS A 417 -12.72 -33.94 9.89
N THR A 418 -13.50 -33.69 8.84
CA THR A 418 -14.21 -32.42 8.60
C THR A 418 -13.31 -31.18 8.67
N THR A 419 -12.45 -31.02 7.66
CA THR A 419 -11.40 -29.99 7.62
C THR A 419 -11.51 -29.14 6.36
N MET A 420 -11.30 -27.83 6.51
CA MET A 420 -11.05 -26.95 5.35
C MET A 420 -9.57 -26.97 5.01
N ALA A 421 -9.27 -27.20 3.73
CA ALA A 421 -7.91 -27.25 3.23
C ALA A 421 -7.66 -26.17 2.18
N GLY A 422 -6.49 -25.55 2.27
CA GLY A 422 -5.95 -24.63 1.27
C GLY A 422 -4.45 -24.87 1.10
N VAL A 423 -3.86 -24.26 0.08
CA VAL A 423 -2.44 -24.40 -0.22
C VAL A 423 -1.83 -23.03 -0.45
N VAL A 424 -0.65 -22.81 0.10
CA VAL A 424 0.21 -21.65 -0.19
C VAL A 424 1.62 -22.17 -0.44
N TYR A 425 2.14 -21.97 -1.65
CA TYR A 425 3.34 -22.66 -2.13
C TYR A 425 3.25 -24.18 -1.93
N THR A 426 4.12 -24.77 -1.11
CA THR A 426 4.09 -26.19 -0.75
C THR A 426 3.52 -26.45 0.65
N VAL A 427 3.07 -25.40 1.34
CA VAL A 427 2.42 -25.49 2.65
C VAL A 427 0.93 -25.77 2.46
N GLN A 428 0.47 -26.89 3.01
CA GLN A 428 -0.93 -27.20 3.16
C GLN A 428 -1.47 -26.60 4.46
N VAL A 429 -2.50 -25.76 4.33
CA VAL A 429 -3.19 -25.09 5.44
C VAL A 429 -4.48 -25.86 5.74
N LEU A 430 -4.64 -26.29 6.99
CA LEU A 430 -5.75 -27.14 7.41
C LEU A 430 -6.46 -26.51 8.61
N ILE A 431 -7.78 -26.36 8.54
CA ILE A 431 -8.62 -25.84 9.61
C ILE A 431 -9.66 -26.91 9.99
N PRO A 432 -9.44 -27.66 11.09
CA PRO A 432 -10.44 -28.56 11.63
C PRO A 432 -11.69 -27.77 12.05
N LEU A 433 -12.87 -28.13 11.53
CA LEU A 433 -14.11 -27.39 11.80
C LEU A 433 -14.82 -27.83 13.09
N THR A 434 -14.39 -28.95 13.68
CA THR A 434 -14.98 -29.54 14.89
C THR A 434 -15.04 -28.52 16.03
N GLY A 435 -16.27 -28.15 16.41
CA GLY A 435 -16.52 -27.23 17.53
C GLY A 435 -16.39 -25.74 17.21
N VAL A 436 -16.05 -25.36 15.98
CA VAL A 436 -15.81 -23.95 15.60
C VAL A 436 -16.74 -23.43 14.50
N ALA A 437 -17.31 -24.33 13.68
CA ALA A 437 -18.32 -23.99 12.66
C ALA A 437 -19.52 -24.94 12.75
N ASP A 438 -20.72 -24.43 12.44
CA ASP A 438 -21.91 -25.25 12.26
C ASP A 438 -21.88 -25.84 10.84
N VAL A 439 -21.28 -27.02 10.71
CA VAL A 439 -21.11 -27.72 9.44
C VAL A 439 -22.46 -28.06 8.81
N ALA A 440 -23.49 -28.36 9.61
CA ALA A 440 -24.82 -28.66 9.10
C ALA A 440 -25.47 -27.41 8.51
N ALA A 441 -25.38 -26.27 9.19
CA ALA A 441 -25.89 -25.00 8.67
C ALA A 441 -25.13 -24.54 7.41
N LEU A 442 -23.80 -24.69 7.39
CA LEU A 442 -22.98 -24.39 6.21
C LEU A 442 -23.37 -25.26 5.01
N ARG A 443 -23.51 -26.57 5.23
CA ARG A 443 -23.96 -27.51 4.20
C ARG A 443 -25.33 -27.12 3.66
N ALA A 444 -26.31 -26.86 4.53
CA ALA A 444 -27.65 -26.46 4.12
C ALA A 444 -27.65 -25.15 3.31
N LYS A 445 -26.78 -24.20 3.66
CA LYS A 445 -26.59 -22.94 2.91
C LYS A 445 -26.01 -23.21 1.52
N LEU A 446 -24.96 -24.03 1.42
CA LEU A 446 -24.33 -24.41 0.15
C LEU A 446 -25.29 -25.20 -0.74
N GLU A 447 -26.07 -26.13 -0.20
CA GLU A 447 -27.11 -26.87 -0.92
C GLU A 447 -28.18 -25.91 -1.47
N LYS A 448 -28.62 -24.94 -0.67
CA LYS A 448 -29.58 -23.91 -1.10
C LYS A 448 -29.02 -23.03 -2.21
N ASP A 449 -27.76 -22.62 -2.11
CA ASP A 449 -27.13 -21.77 -3.13
C ASP A 449 -26.86 -22.56 -4.42
N LEU A 450 -26.46 -23.83 -4.32
CA LEU A 450 -26.34 -24.73 -5.46
C LEU A 450 -27.69 -24.89 -6.18
N ALA A 451 -28.79 -25.11 -5.44
CA ALA A 451 -30.12 -25.24 -6.02
C ALA A 451 -30.57 -23.99 -6.80
N LYS A 452 -30.20 -22.77 -6.36
CA LYS A 452 -30.48 -21.54 -7.09
C LYS A 452 -29.70 -21.49 -8.41
N VAL A 453 -28.39 -21.77 -8.35
CA VAL A 453 -27.53 -21.77 -9.54
C VAL A 453 -27.96 -22.86 -10.53
N GLU A 454 -28.35 -24.04 -10.06
CA GLU A 454 -28.90 -25.10 -10.92
C GLU A 454 -30.22 -24.70 -11.59
N THR A 455 -31.06 -23.94 -10.90
CA THR A 455 -32.29 -23.37 -11.48
C THR A 455 -31.97 -22.36 -12.59
N GLU A 456 -30.94 -21.53 -12.39
CA GLU A 456 -30.45 -20.59 -13.39
C GLU A 456 -29.85 -21.30 -14.60
N ILE A 457 -28.99 -22.30 -14.39
CA ILE A 457 -28.44 -23.18 -15.44
C ILE A 457 -29.57 -23.79 -16.26
N LYS A 458 -30.62 -24.31 -15.60
CA LYS A 458 -31.78 -24.89 -16.28
C LYS A 458 -32.50 -23.86 -17.15
N SER A 459 -32.74 -22.66 -16.62
CA SER A 459 -33.39 -21.56 -17.33
C SER A 459 -32.59 -21.12 -18.56
N LEU A 460 -31.29 -20.88 -18.39
CA LEU A 460 -30.38 -20.47 -19.48
C LEU A 460 -30.24 -21.58 -20.54
N SER A 461 -30.10 -22.83 -20.11
CA SER A 461 -30.01 -23.99 -21.01
C SER A 461 -31.30 -24.15 -21.83
N GLN A 462 -32.48 -24.01 -21.21
CA GLN A 462 -33.76 -24.08 -21.92
C GLN A 462 -33.94 -22.92 -22.92
N ARG A 463 -33.50 -21.71 -22.54
CA ARG A 463 -33.54 -20.54 -23.42
C ARG A 463 -32.63 -20.72 -24.62
N LEU A 464 -31.41 -21.24 -24.43
CA LEU A 464 -30.45 -21.52 -25.49
C LEU A 464 -30.83 -22.74 -26.35
N ALA A 465 -31.63 -23.67 -25.83
CA ALA A 465 -32.18 -24.78 -26.60
C ALA A 465 -33.41 -24.39 -27.44
N ASN A 466 -33.97 -23.19 -27.24
CA ASN A 466 -35.11 -22.72 -28.01
C ASN A 466 -34.65 -22.12 -29.35
N ASP A 467 -34.91 -22.82 -30.46
CA ASP A 467 -34.54 -22.40 -31.81
C ASP A 467 -35.07 -21.00 -32.16
N LYS A 468 -36.26 -20.61 -31.68
CA LYS A 468 -36.79 -19.25 -31.93
C LYS A 468 -35.97 -18.17 -31.23
N PHE A 469 -35.39 -18.47 -30.08
CA PHE A 469 -34.52 -17.53 -29.37
C PHE A 469 -33.18 -17.43 -30.10
N VAL A 470 -32.55 -18.56 -30.40
CA VAL A 470 -31.23 -18.60 -31.06
C VAL A 470 -31.26 -17.96 -32.46
N SER A 471 -32.35 -18.14 -33.20
CA SER A 471 -32.48 -17.61 -34.57
C SER A 471 -32.98 -16.17 -34.66
N LYS A 472 -33.71 -15.65 -33.66
CA LYS A 472 -34.31 -14.30 -33.71
C LYS A 472 -33.64 -13.28 -32.79
N ALA A 473 -32.95 -13.72 -31.74
CA ALA A 473 -32.29 -12.79 -30.83
C ALA A 473 -31.01 -12.22 -31.47
N PRO A 474 -30.63 -10.98 -31.13
CA PRO A 474 -29.34 -10.41 -31.52
C PRO A 474 -28.15 -11.33 -31.13
N PRO A 475 -27.10 -11.44 -31.96
CA PRO A 475 -25.97 -12.34 -31.69
C PRO A 475 -25.25 -12.08 -30.35
N ASP A 476 -25.14 -10.81 -29.93
CA ASP A 476 -24.58 -10.38 -28.65
C ASP A 476 -25.42 -10.86 -27.45
N VAL A 477 -26.75 -10.87 -27.58
CA VAL A 477 -27.65 -11.38 -26.54
C VAL A 477 -27.56 -12.91 -26.41
N VAL A 478 -27.40 -13.61 -27.54
CA VAL A 478 -27.18 -15.07 -27.52
C VAL A 478 -25.82 -15.39 -26.92
N GLN A 479 -24.78 -14.62 -27.25
CA GLN A 479 -23.44 -14.80 -26.72
C GLN A 479 -23.39 -14.54 -25.22
N GLY A 480 -23.96 -13.44 -24.73
CA GLY A 480 -24.03 -13.16 -23.29
C GLY A 480 -24.80 -14.23 -22.51
N ALA A 481 -25.84 -14.83 -23.10
CA ALA A 481 -26.54 -15.96 -22.48
C ALA A 481 -25.69 -17.25 -22.40
N LYS A 482 -24.81 -17.48 -23.39
CA LYS A 482 -23.84 -18.59 -23.34
C LYS A 482 -22.77 -18.37 -22.30
N GLU A 483 -22.20 -17.16 -22.24
CA GLU A 483 -21.21 -16.78 -21.24
C GLU A 483 -21.77 -16.92 -19.83
N ALA A 484 -22.97 -16.38 -19.59
CA ALA A 484 -23.66 -16.54 -18.30
C ALA A 484 -23.94 -18.01 -17.95
N LEU A 485 -24.25 -18.86 -18.94
CA LEU A 485 -24.44 -20.30 -18.70
C LEU A 485 -23.13 -20.98 -18.27
N GLU A 486 -22.01 -20.64 -18.91
CA GLU A 486 -20.71 -21.20 -18.55
C GLU A 486 -20.24 -20.70 -17.18
N GLU A 487 -20.43 -19.42 -16.86
CA GLU A 487 -20.16 -18.86 -15.53
C GLU A 487 -21.01 -19.57 -14.45
N ALA A 488 -22.31 -19.74 -14.69
CA ALA A 488 -23.20 -20.43 -13.75
C ALA A 488 -22.80 -21.90 -13.55
N LYS A 489 -22.37 -22.60 -14.62
CA LYS A 489 -21.86 -23.98 -14.52
C LYS A 489 -20.58 -24.04 -13.68
N GLN A 490 -19.62 -23.14 -13.91
CA GLN A 490 -18.40 -23.07 -13.10
C GLN A 490 -18.72 -22.82 -11.63
N GLN A 491 -19.66 -21.91 -11.35
CA GLN A 491 -20.11 -21.64 -9.99
C GLN A 491 -20.75 -22.89 -9.34
N ALA A 492 -21.57 -23.64 -10.08
CA ALA A 492 -22.16 -24.88 -9.60
C ALA A 492 -21.10 -25.96 -9.33
N GLU A 493 -20.07 -26.09 -10.17
CA GLU A 493 -18.95 -27.00 -9.93
C GLU A 493 -18.19 -26.66 -8.64
N ILE A 494 -17.89 -25.38 -8.42
CA ILE A 494 -17.24 -24.92 -7.17
C ILE A 494 -18.09 -25.26 -5.94
N LEU A 495 -19.41 -25.04 -6.01
CA LEU A 495 -20.32 -25.34 -4.90
C LEU A 495 -20.42 -26.86 -4.64
N ARG A 496 -20.44 -27.68 -5.69
CA ARG A 496 -20.42 -29.15 -5.56
C ARG A 496 -19.13 -29.66 -4.95
N ASP A 497 -17.98 -29.16 -5.41
CA ASP A 497 -16.68 -29.51 -4.84
C ASP A 497 -16.59 -29.15 -3.35
N ARG A 498 -17.07 -27.96 -2.98
CA ARG A 498 -17.18 -27.55 -1.57
C ARG A 498 -18.09 -28.47 -0.75
N LEU A 499 -19.25 -28.85 -1.28
CA LEU A 499 -20.14 -29.79 -0.61
C LEU A 499 -19.49 -31.17 -0.42
N ASN A 500 -18.77 -31.66 -1.45
CA ASN A 500 -18.07 -32.94 -1.38
C ASN A 500 -17.04 -32.94 -0.25
N ARG A 501 -16.23 -31.88 -0.13
CA ARG A 501 -15.23 -31.72 0.95
C ARG A 501 -15.83 -31.70 2.35
N LEU A 502 -17.08 -31.27 2.50
CA LEU A 502 -17.81 -31.31 3.77
C LEU A 502 -18.47 -32.67 4.03
N SER A 503 -18.63 -33.50 3.00
CA SER A 503 -19.33 -34.79 3.04
C SER A 503 -18.42 -36.01 3.10
N GLU A 504 -17.09 -35.86 3.05
CA GLU A 504 -16.14 -36.92 3.39
C GLU A 504 -16.21 -37.22 4.91
N GLU A 505 -17.34 -37.80 5.33
CA GLU A 505 -17.44 -38.71 6.45
C GLU A 505 -17.08 -40.12 5.91
N PRO A 506 -15.98 -40.74 6.37
CA PRO A 506 -15.87 -42.19 6.33
C PRO A 506 -16.74 -42.84 7.42
#